data_AF-A0A7V9PQ93-F1
#
_entry.id   AF-A0A7V9PQ93-F1
#
_cell.length_a   1.000
_cell.length_b   1.000
_cell.length_c   1.000
_cell.angle_alpha   90.00
_cell.angle_beta   90.00
_cell.angle_gamma   90.00
#
_symmetry.space_group_name_H-M   'P 1'
#
loop_
_entity.id
_entity.type
_entity.pdbx_description
1 polymer ?
#
loop_
_entity_poly.entity_id
_entity_poly.type
_entity_poly.pdbx_seq_one_letter_code
_entity_poly.pdbx_strand_id
1 'polypeptide(L)'
;REIGARPARGRALAIGVGAGLRARVMTAGGMDFGAAATEAFVFEHLEVAHGQLAEQLASRVGDERTAAVVRVVRVEDEEMAATIGRNWGNVLSLSLATTGLPVLRPVEGDGP
;
A
#
# COMPACT_ATOMS: atom_id res chain seq x y z
N ARG A 1 -19.69 0.81 -25.84
CA ARG A 1 -20.48 0.08 -24.83
C ARG A 1 -19.81 0.36 -23.49
N GLU A 2 -20.36 1.23 -22.65
CA GLU A 2 -19.78 1.55 -21.33
C GLU A 2 -20.07 0.38 -20.39
N ILE A 3 -19.02 -0.32 -19.96
CA ILE A 3 -19.12 -1.38 -18.94
C ILE A 3 -18.65 -0.76 -17.63
N GLY A 4 -19.58 -0.28 -16.79
CA GLY A 4 -19.26 0.14 -15.41
C GLY A 4 -19.45 1.61 -15.05
N ALA A 5 -20.20 2.40 -15.83
CA ALA A 5 -20.51 3.78 -15.47
C ALA A 5 -21.51 3.89 -14.29
N ARG A 6 -20.97 3.72 -13.07
CA ARG A 6 -21.36 4.18 -11.71
C ARG A 6 -21.74 3.09 -10.68
N PRO A 7 -21.23 3.21 -9.42
CA PRO A 7 -20.64 4.41 -8.82
C PRO A 7 -19.10 4.33 -8.65
N ALA A 8 -18.37 4.90 -9.60
CA ALA A 8 -16.93 5.18 -9.51
C ALA A 8 -16.57 6.36 -8.58
N ARG A 9 -17.54 6.95 -7.86
CA ARG A 9 -17.30 8.05 -6.91
C ARG A 9 -17.22 7.60 -5.44
N GLY A 10 -17.71 6.41 -5.10
CA GLY A 10 -17.70 5.91 -3.72
C GLY A 10 -16.69 4.79 -3.46
N ARG A 11 -16.36 3.96 -4.45
CA ARG A 11 -15.59 2.72 -4.23
C ARG A 11 -14.08 2.90 -4.35
N ALA A 12 -13.59 3.77 -5.25
CA ALA A 12 -12.17 4.11 -5.31
C ALA A 12 -11.71 4.88 -4.06
N LEU A 13 -12.57 5.78 -3.54
CA LEU A 13 -12.39 6.37 -2.23
C LEU A 13 -12.47 5.33 -1.11
N ALA A 14 -13.39 4.36 -1.13
CA ALA A 14 -13.50 3.36 -0.07
C ALA A 14 -12.31 2.37 0.02
N ILE A 15 -11.62 2.10 -1.09
CA ILE A 15 -10.49 1.17 -1.11
C ILE A 15 -9.20 1.88 -0.64
N GLY A 16 -8.87 3.05 -1.20
CA GLY A 16 -7.71 3.84 -0.76
C GLY A 16 -7.88 4.51 0.63
N VAL A 17 -9.09 4.96 0.98
CA VAL A 17 -9.39 5.45 2.35
C VAL A 17 -9.43 4.28 3.34
N GLY A 18 -9.75 3.07 2.88
CA GLY A 18 -9.82 1.86 3.69
C GLY A 18 -8.48 1.44 4.27
N ALA A 19 -7.40 1.46 3.47
CA ALA A 19 -6.07 1.07 3.91
C ALA A 19 -5.46 2.06 4.92
N GLY A 20 -5.53 3.37 4.66
CA GLY A 20 -5.04 4.40 5.58
C GLY A 20 -5.83 4.49 6.88
N LEU A 21 -7.16 4.30 6.82
CA LEU A 21 -8.03 4.21 7.99
C LEU A 21 -7.77 2.91 8.77
N ARG A 22 -7.59 1.77 8.09
CA ARG A 22 -7.26 0.48 8.72
C ARG A 22 -5.90 0.54 9.40
N ALA A 23 -4.87 1.09 8.76
CA ALA A 23 -3.56 1.29 9.38
C ALA A 23 -3.66 2.09 10.69
N ARG A 24 -4.46 3.18 10.72
CA ARG A 24 -4.75 3.99 11.92
C ARG A 24 -5.54 3.24 13.00
N VAL A 25 -6.51 2.41 12.61
CA VAL A 25 -7.29 1.56 13.54
C VAL A 25 -6.43 0.46 14.14
N MET A 26 -5.56 -0.18 13.34
CA MET A 26 -4.63 -1.21 13.80
C MET A 26 -3.60 -0.63 14.79
N THR A 27 -3.13 0.61 14.57
CA THR A 27 -2.23 1.29 15.52
C THR A 27 -2.91 1.54 16.87
N ALA A 28 -4.18 1.92 16.86
CA ALA A 28 -4.96 2.14 18.08
C ALA A 28 -5.28 0.84 18.84
N GLY A 29 -5.21 -0.31 18.18
CA GLY A 29 -5.58 -1.63 18.72
C GLY A 29 -4.45 -2.43 19.38
N GLY A 30 -3.23 -1.90 19.47
CA GLY A 30 -2.08 -2.61 20.07
C GLY A 30 -1.40 -3.63 19.15
N MET A 31 -1.51 -3.46 17.83
CA MET A 31 -0.88 -4.35 16.85
C MET A 31 0.59 -4.01 16.60
N ASP A 32 1.42 -5.03 16.36
CA ASP A 32 2.82 -4.91 15.95
C ASP A 32 2.95 -4.07 14.65
N PHE A 33 3.66 -2.94 14.74
CA PHE A 33 3.92 -2.03 13.61
C PHE A 33 4.54 -2.74 12.41
N GLY A 34 5.35 -3.78 12.65
CA GLY A 34 5.99 -4.59 11.63
C GLY A 34 4.98 -5.44 10.86
N ALA A 35 4.06 -6.09 11.58
CA ALA A 35 2.98 -6.86 10.97
C ALA A 35 2.07 -5.95 10.13
N ALA A 36 1.68 -4.79 10.67
CA ALA A 36 0.82 -3.84 9.96
C ALA A 36 1.47 -3.28 8.69
N ALA A 37 2.75 -2.89 8.75
CA ALA A 37 3.48 -2.39 7.59
C ALA A 37 3.71 -3.47 6.53
N THR A 38 3.94 -4.72 6.95
CA THR A 38 4.07 -5.87 6.04
C THR A 38 2.75 -6.16 5.32
N GLU A 39 1.62 -6.19 6.05
CA GLU A 39 0.29 -6.38 5.46
C GLU A 39 -0.01 -5.27 4.45
N ALA A 40 0.24 -4.01 4.81
CA ALA A 40 0.07 -2.88 3.91
C ALA A 40 0.93 -3.04 2.64
N PHE A 41 2.22 -3.32 2.77
CA PHE A 41 3.11 -3.50 1.62
C PHE A 41 2.67 -4.61 0.66
N VAL A 42 2.23 -5.75 1.21
CA VAL A 42 1.71 -6.87 0.41
C VAL A 42 0.42 -6.46 -0.31
N PHE A 43 -0.46 -5.72 0.38
CA PHE A 43 -1.70 -5.24 -0.18
C PHE A 43 -1.47 -4.29 -1.35
N GLU A 44 -0.54 -3.33 -1.24
CA GLU A 44 -0.20 -2.43 -2.35
C GLU A 44 0.23 -3.20 -3.60
N HIS A 45 1.07 -4.23 -3.45
CA HIS A 45 1.49 -5.05 -4.59
C HIS A 45 0.34 -5.83 -5.23
N LEU A 46 -0.62 -6.28 -4.40
CA LEU A 46 -1.83 -6.91 -4.89
C LEU A 46 -2.69 -5.91 -5.69
N GLU A 47 -2.81 -4.67 -5.23
CA GLU A 47 -3.55 -3.61 -5.95
C GLU A 47 -2.87 -3.24 -7.27
N VAL A 48 -1.54 -3.13 -7.29
CA VAL A 48 -0.77 -2.96 -8.53
C VAL A 48 -1.04 -4.09 -9.52
N ALA A 49 -1.00 -5.36 -9.07
CA ALA A 49 -1.26 -6.51 -9.94
C ALA A 49 -2.70 -6.52 -10.48
N HIS A 50 -3.69 -6.18 -9.65
CA HIS A 50 -5.08 -6.03 -10.08
C HIS A 50 -5.23 -4.89 -11.08
N GLY A 51 -4.58 -3.75 -10.84
CA GLY A 51 -4.57 -2.60 -11.74
C GLY A 51 -4.00 -2.95 -13.10
N GLN A 52 -2.87 -3.67 -13.15
CA GLN A 52 -2.27 -4.12 -14.42
C GLN A 52 -3.23 -5.01 -15.23
N LEU A 53 -3.90 -5.97 -14.57
CA LEU A 53 -4.86 -6.85 -15.22
C LEU A 53 -6.09 -6.07 -15.72
N ALA A 54 -6.62 -5.16 -14.90
CA ALA A 54 -7.77 -4.34 -15.23
C ALA A 54 -7.48 -3.34 -16.38
N GLU A 55 -6.28 -2.73 -16.40
CA GLU A 55 -5.84 -1.84 -17.49
C GLU A 55 -5.77 -2.61 -18.82
N GLN A 56 -5.19 -3.82 -18.81
CA GLN A 56 -5.14 -4.67 -20.01
C GLN A 56 -6.54 -5.08 -20.48
N LEU A 57 -7.43 -5.45 -19.56
CA LEU A 57 -8.81 -5.82 -19.89
C LEU A 57 -9.55 -4.65 -20.52
N ALA A 58 -9.53 -3.47 -19.88
CA ALA A 58 -10.20 -2.26 -20.34
C ALA A 58 -9.70 -1.86 -21.74
N SER A 59 -8.38 -1.87 -21.96
CA SER A 59 -7.78 -1.57 -23.26
C SER A 59 -8.22 -2.56 -24.34
N ARG A 60 -8.25 -3.88 -24.03
CA ARG A 60 -8.67 -4.92 -25.00
C ARG A 60 -10.14 -4.83 -25.41
N VAL A 61 -11.01 -4.28 -24.54
CA VAL A 61 -12.45 -4.09 -24.85
C VAL A 61 -12.77 -2.68 -25.34
N GLY A 62 -11.77 -1.82 -25.52
CA GLY A 62 -11.93 -0.45 -26.01
C GLY A 62 -12.51 0.53 -24.99
N ASP A 63 -12.40 0.24 -23.69
CA ASP A 63 -12.80 1.16 -22.61
C ASP A 63 -11.60 2.00 -22.13
N GLU A 64 -11.19 2.95 -22.97
CA GLU A 64 -10.04 3.82 -22.72
C GLU A 64 -10.21 4.71 -21.48
N ARG A 65 -11.45 5.05 -21.13
CA ARG A 65 -11.73 5.85 -19.93
C ARG A 65 -11.39 5.06 -18.67
N THR A 66 -11.82 3.80 -18.60
CA THR A 66 -11.49 2.92 -17.48
C THR A 66 -9.99 2.63 -17.45
N ALA A 67 -9.36 2.36 -18.59
CA ALA A 67 -7.92 2.14 -18.66
C ALA A 67 -7.12 3.34 -18.11
N ALA A 68 -7.52 4.57 -18.46
CA ALA A 68 -6.87 5.78 -17.95
C ALA A 68 -7.02 5.96 -16.43
N VAL A 69 -8.21 5.69 -15.87
CA VAL A 69 -8.43 5.77 -14.41
C VAL A 69 -7.62 4.72 -13.66
N VAL A 70 -7.62 3.47 -14.15
CA VAL A 70 -6.86 2.38 -13.53
C VAL A 70 -5.36 2.66 -13.55
N ARG A 71 -4.84 3.25 -14.63
CA ARG A 71 -3.42 3.62 -14.72
C ARG A 71 -3.02 4.64 -13.66
N VAL A 72 -3.85 5.64 -13.39
CA VAL A 72 -3.58 6.65 -12.36
C VAL A 72 -3.51 6.00 -10.97
N VAL A 73 -4.52 5.21 -10.61
CA VAL A 73 -4.58 4.52 -9.32
C VAL A 73 -3.36 3.60 -9.14
N ARG A 74 -3.02 2.82 -10.17
CA ARG A 74 -1.84 1.93 -10.11
C ARG A 74 -0.53 2.68 -9.82
N VAL A 75 -0.35 3.89 -10.36
CA VAL A 75 0.85 4.70 -10.08
C VAL A 75 0.87 5.14 -8.62
N GLU A 76 -0.27 5.51 -8.06
CA GLU A 76 -0.39 5.87 -6.63
C GLU A 76 -0.06 4.66 -5.73
N ASP A 77 -0.56 3.46 -6.06
CA ASP A 77 -0.26 2.21 -5.33
C ASP A 77 1.23 1.83 -5.44
N GLU A 78 1.84 2.00 -6.62
CA GLU A 78 3.29 1.80 -6.83
C GLU A 78 4.13 2.75 -5.95
N GLU A 79 3.72 4.03 -5.85
CA GLU A 79 4.37 5.02 -5.01
C GLU A 79 4.19 4.70 -3.51
N MET A 80 3.03 4.20 -3.11
CA MET A 80 2.74 3.79 -1.73
C MET A 80 3.57 2.57 -1.33
N ALA A 81 3.60 1.53 -2.17
CA ALA A 81 4.46 0.36 -2.00
C ALA A 81 5.94 0.76 -1.84
N ALA A 82 6.43 1.64 -2.72
CA ALA A 82 7.80 2.13 -2.67
C ALA A 82 8.07 2.95 -1.40
N THR A 83 7.11 3.73 -0.94
CA THR A 83 7.22 4.52 0.29
C THR A 83 7.32 3.62 1.52
N ILE A 84 6.49 2.59 1.64
CA ILE A 84 6.60 1.61 2.72
C ILE A 84 7.96 0.89 2.63
N GLY A 85 8.34 0.46 1.42
CA GLY A 85 9.61 -0.23 1.14
C GLY A 85 10.86 0.55 1.56
N ARG A 86 10.85 1.89 1.44
CA ARG A 86 11.98 2.74 1.89
C ARG A 86 12.01 2.98 3.40
N ASN A 87 10.95 2.65 4.13
CA ASN A 87 10.78 2.98 5.55
C ASN A 87 10.93 1.78 6.51
N TRP A 88 11.42 0.63 6.05
CA TRP A 88 11.55 -0.56 6.91
C TRP A 88 12.38 -0.33 8.18
N GLY A 89 13.46 0.46 8.11
CA GLY A 89 14.25 0.81 9.30
C GLY A 89 13.44 1.58 10.37
N ASN A 90 12.56 2.49 9.92
CA ASN A 90 11.67 3.23 10.81
C ASN A 90 10.59 2.32 11.41
N VAL A 91 10.02 1.43 10.60
CA VAL A 91 9.04 0.41 11.04
C VAL A 91 9.66 -0.49 12.12
N LEU A 92 10.87 -1.01 11.88
CA LEU A 92 11.58 -1.84 12.85
C LEU A 92 11.86 -1.09 14.15
N SER A 93 12.28 0.18 14.06
CA SER A 93 12.51 1.03 15.24
C SER A 93 11.24 1.20 16.08
N LEU A 94 10.08 1.40 15.43
CA LEU A 94 8.79 1.50 16.10
C LEU A 94 8.35 0.18 16.73
N SER A 95 8.52 -0.96 16.05
CA SER A 95 8.22 -2.29 16.60
C SER A 95 9.07 -2.61 17.85
N LEU A 96 10.37 -2.31 17.81
CA LEU A 96 11.26 -2.52 18.96
C LEU A 96 10.88 -1.62 20.14
N ALA A 97 10.60 -0.33 19.88
CA ALA A 97 10.16 0.60 20.92
C ALA A 97 8.85 0.15 21.61
N THR A 98 7.94 -0.46 20.86
CA THR A 98 6.63 -0.88 21.37
C THR A 98 6.69 -2.19 22.18
N THR A 99 7.64 -3.07 21.87
CA THR A 99 7.82 -4.36 22.57
C THR A 99 8.75 -4.26 23.79
N GLY A 100 9.41 -3.12 24.00
CA GLY A 100 10.37 -2.93 25.09
C GLY A 100 11.67 -3.73 24.91
N LEU A 101 11.92 -4.27 23.71
CA LEU A 101 13.14 -4.98 23.39
C LEU A 101 14.29 -3.97 23.24
N PRO A 102 15.46 -4.22 23.84
CA PRO A 102 16.59 -3.32 23.71
C PRO A 102 17.07 -3.32 22.24
N VAL A 103 17.18 -2.13 21.65
CA VAL A 103 17.94 -1.94 20.41
C VAL A 103 19.40 -2.19 20.78
N LEU A 104 19.92 -3.37 20.43
CA LEU A 104 21.36 -3.59 20.46
C LEU A 104 21.97 -2.52 19.55
N ARG A 105 22.87 -1.69 20.11
CA ARG A 105 23.56 -0.59 19.42
C ARG A 105 24.03 -1.07 18.03
N PRO A 106 24.10 -0.20 16.99
CA PRO A 106 24.72 -0.59 15.74
C PRO A 106 26.10 -1.17 16.04
N VAL A 107 26.46 -2.27 15.38
CA VAL A 107 27.84 -2.76 15.44
C VAL A 107 28.70 -1.63 14.90
N GLU A 108 29.43 -0.95 15.79
CA GLU A 108 30.53 -0.09 15.41
C GLU A 108 31.52 -0.98 14.66
N GLY A 109 31.67 -0.79 13.35
CA GLY A 109 32.66 -1.58 12.62
C GLY A 109 32.64 -1.59 11.11
N ASP A 110 31.61 -1.11 10.42
CA ASP A 110 31.67 -1.03 8.94
C ASP A 110 31.55 0.42 8.48
N GLY A 111 32.71 1.06 8.41
CA GLY A 111 32.94 2.14 7.46
C GLY A 111 34.44 2.24 7.17
N PRO A 112 34.86 2.87 6.05
CA PRO A 112 34.13 3.07 4.79
C PRO A 112 34.14 1.84 3.87
#